data_AF-A0A5A8E1M8-F1
#
_entry.id   AF-A0A5A8E1M8-F1
#
_cell.length_a   1.000
_cell.length_b   1.000
_cell.length_c   1.000
_cell.angle_alpha   90.00
_cell.angle_beta   90.00
_cell.angle_gamma   90.00
#
_symmetry.space_group_name_H-M   'P 1'
#
loop_
_entity.id
_entity.type
_entity.pdbx_description
1 polymer ?
#
loop_
_entity_poly.entity_id
_entity_poly.type
_entity_poly.pdbx_seq_one_letter_code
_entity_poly.pdbx_strand_id
1 'polypeptide(L)'
;MDSGMEAPACKIACADGTSPTETKDVYNPDHRGCEGRMFGRTNTGNSLGLGKCCDAHDACYHSCASGFQKCEEDFTTCLRESCESTFEPGSQKDTECRKAAAAMTMGTRMSGCRHYQYAQSTVCDCSQHGGPAKPERAERRRRTKSAKARRRSRKGKAKRDEL
;
A
#
# COMPACT_ATOMS: atom_id res chain seq x y z
N MET A 1 -17.67 21.77 1.33
CA MET A 1 -17.16 20.69 0.47
C MET A 1 -15.92 20.13 1.15
N ASP A 2 -16.11 19.21 2.09
CA ASP A 2 -15.02 18.40 2.64
C ASP A 2 -15.47 16.95 2.50
N SER A 3 -15.07 16.35 1.39
CA SER A 3 -15.22 14.93 1.12
C SER A 3 -13.83 14.41 0.77
N GLY A 4 -12.91 14.63 1.71
CA GLY A 4 -11.66 13.90 1.76
C GLY A 4 -12.00 12.45 2.05
N MET A 5 -11.98 11.61 1.02
CA MET A 5 -11.92 10.17 1.18
C MET A 5 -10.63 9.88 1.95
N GLU A 6 -10.68 9.80 3.29
CA GLU A 6 -9.57 9.32 4.10
C GLU A 6 -9.22 7.92 3.58
N ALA A 7 -8.08 7.83 2.88
CA ALA A 7 -7.47 6.54 2.61
C ALA A 7 -7.29 5.89 3.99
N PRO A 8 -7.72 4.62 4.20
CA PRO A 8 -7.41 3.93 5.44
C PRO A 8 -5.90 4.07 5.62
N ALA A 9 -5.46 4.59 6.77
CA ALA A 9 -4.04 4.73 7.03
C ALA A 9 -3.39 3.38 6.71
N CYS A 10 -2.50 3.35 5.70
CA CYS A 10 -1.85 2.14 5.21
C CYS A 10 -0.90 1.67 6.29
N LYS A 11 -1.48 1.00 7.28
CA LYS A 11 -0.85 0.51 8.50
C LYS A 11 -1.08 -0.98 8.56
N ILE A 12 -0.05 -1.68 9.02
CA ILE A 12 -0.13 -3.10 9.36
C ILE A 12 -0.16 -3.19 10.87
N ALA A 13 -1.10 -3.97 11.38
CA ALA A 13 -1.22 -4.25 12.80
C ALA A 13 -1.75 -5.68 12.96
N CYS A 14 -1.41 -6.30 14.08
CA CYS A 14 -2.00 -7.57 14.47
C CYS A 14 -3.36 -7.36 15.14
N ALA A 15 -4.13 -8.44 15.32
CA ALA A 15 -5.50 -8.37 15.82
C ALA A 15 -5.62 -7.80 17.25
N ASP A 16 -4.56 -7.95 18.06
CA ASP A 16 -4.43 -7.37 19.40
C ASP A 16 -3.92 -5.92 19.40
N GLY A 17 -3.62 -5.35 18.23
CA GLY A 17 -3.12 -3.99 18.05
C GLY A 17 -1.59 -3.85 18.15
N THR A 18 -0.86 -4.94 18.33
CA THR A 18 0.61 -4.92 18.32
C THR A 18 1.18 -4.78 16.90
N SER A 19 2.44 -4.35 16.82
CA SER A 19 3.19 -4.38 15.56
C SER A 19 3.56 -5.82 15.21
N PRO A 20 3.47 -6.22 13.93
CA PRO A 20 3.95 -7.53 13.51
C PRO A 20 5.46 -7.69 13.71
N THR A 21 5.90 -8.94 13.77
CA THR A 21 7.33 -9.30 13.78
C THR A 21 7.77 -9.74 12.40
N GLU A 22 9.06 -9.58 12.06
CA GLU A 22 9.59 -10.15 10.83
C GLU A 22 9.41 -11.67 10.78
N THR A 23 9.04 -12.18 9.60
CA THR A 23 9.07 -13.61 9.33
C THR A 23 10.51 -14.11 9.34
N LYS A 24 10.71 -15.42 9.48
CA LYS A 24 12.03 -16.04 9.26
C LYS A 24 12.40 -16.11 7.77
N ASP A 25 11.44 -15.82 6.89
CA ASP A 25 11.62 -15.89 5.46
C ASP A 25 12.28 -14.61 4.95
N VAL A 26 13.44 -14.77 4.33
CA VAL A 26 14.19 -13.64 3.78
C VAL A 26 13.51 -13.17 2.50
N TYR A 27 13.05 -11.93 2.48
CA TYR A 27 12.68 -11.29 1.22
C TYR A 27 13.90 -11.19 0.31
N ASN A 28 13.79 -11.77 -0.89
CA ASN A 28 14.81 -11.68 -1.91
C ASN A 28 14.38 -10.64 -2.97
N PRO A 29 14.93 -9.42 -2.95
CA PRO A 29 14.53 -8.37 -3.88
C PRO A 29 14.77 -8.76 -5.33
N ASP A 30 13.78 -8.51 -6.18
CA ASP A 30 13.92 -8.65 -7.62
C ASP A 30 14.38 -7.30 -8.19
N HIS A 31 15.69 -7.17 -8.40
CA HIS A 31 16.34 -5.92 -8.85
C HIS A 31 16.09 -5.60 -10.34
N ARG A 32 14.83 -5.59 -10.77
CA ARG A 32 14.44 -5.23 -12.15
C ARG A 32 14.16 -3.73 -12.30
N GLY A 33 14.37 -2.94 -11.25
CA GLY A 33 14.06 -1.53 -11.23
C GLY A 33 12.56 -1.28 -11.37
N CYS A 34 12.18 -0.43 -12.31
CA CYS A 34 10.80 0.01 -12.50
C CYS A 34 9.98 -0.92 -13.41
N GLU A 35 10.38 -2.18 -13.55
CA GLU A 35 9.62 -3.21 -14.25
C GLU A 35 8.87 -4.08 -13.23
N GLY A 36 7.56 -4.26 -13.38
CA GLY A 36 6.83 -5.18 -12.53
C GLY A 36 5.36 -4.83 -12.31
N ARG A 37 4.76 -5.45 -11.29
CA ARG A 37 3.32 -5.28 -10.99
C ARG A 37 2.94 -3.87 -10.58
N MET A 38 3.88 -3.09 -10.06
CA MET A 38 3.60 -1.75 -9.55
C MET A 38 3.75 -0.65 -10.61
N PHE A 39 4.81 -0.74 -11.42
CA PHE A 39 5.17 0.28 -12.42
C PHE A 39 4.89 -0.14 -13.87
N GLY A 40 4.32 -1.34 -14.06
CA GLY A 40 3.98 -1.87 -15.38
C GLY A 40 5.19 -2.46 -16.12
N ARG A 41 5.02 -2.66 -17.43
CA ARG A 41 6.05 -3.21 -18.33
C ARG A 41 6.86 -2.13 -19.05
N THR A 42 6.63 -0.86 -18.73
CA THR A 42 7.32 0.25 -19.38
C THR A 42 8.68 0.45 -18.74
N ASN A 43 9.76 0.30 -19.52
CA ASN A 43 11.13 0.55 -19.06
C ASN A 43 11.45 2.06 -18.93
N THR A 44 10.47 2.96 -19.09
CA THR A 44 10.69 4.42 -19.07
C THR A 44 11.44 4.89 -17.82
N GLY A 45 11.07 4.39 -16.62
CA GLY A 45 11.77 4.72 -15.38
C GLY A 45 13.23 4.27 -15.39
N ASN A 46 13.50 3.04 -15.85
CA ASN A 46 14.85 2.49 -15.96
C ASN A 46 15.70 3.28 -16.98
N SER A 47 15.14 3.62 -18.14
CA SER A 47 15.81 4.41 -19.17
C SER A 47 16.18 5.83 -18.73
N LEU A 48 15.51 6.36 -17.70
CA LEU A 48 15.76 7.66 -17.10
C LEU A 48 16.65 7.57 -15.84
N GLY A 49 17.21 6.40 -15.52
CA GLY A 49 18.07 6.21 -14.35
C GLY A 49 17.33 6.09 -13.02
N LEU A 50 16.00 5.89 -13.05
CA LEU A 50 15.15 5.83 -11.85
C LEU A 50 15.02 4.41 -11.27
N GLY A 51 15.60 3.40 -11.92
CA GLY A 51 15.50 1.98 -11.51
C GLY A 51 15.88 1.74 -10.04
N LYS A 52 16.97 2.34 -9.58
CA LYS A 52 17.43 2.25 -8.19
C LYS A 52 16.39 2.71 -7.17
N CYS A 53 15.55 3.68 -7.53
CA CYS A 53 14.48 4.18 -6.66
C CYS A 53 13.32 3.18 -6.57
N CYS A 54 13.01 2.50 -7.68
CA CYS A 54 12.02 1.45 -7.71
C CYS A 54 12.45 0.24 -6.88
N ASP A 55 13.72 -0.17 -6.98
CA ASP A 55 14.26 -1.26 -6.16
C ASP A 55 14.23 -0.90 -4.66
N ALA A 56 14.64 0.32 -4.30
CA ALA A 56 14.61 0.79 -2.92
C ALA A 56 13.17 0.88 -2.36
N HIS A 57 12.21 1.26 -3.20
CA HIS A 57 10.80 1.33 -2.82
C HIS A 57 10.20 -0.05 -2.55
N ASP A 58 10.47 -1.03 -3.41
CA ASP A 58 10.02 -2.41 -3.22
C ASP A 58 10.65 -3.02 -1.96
N ALA A 59 11.95 -2.77 -1.72
CA ALA A 59 12.63 -3.18 -0.51
C ALA A 59 12.02 -2.54 0.75
N CYS A 60 11.69 -1.24 0.71
CA CYS A 60 11.01 -0.57 1.81
C CYS A 60 9.65 -1.20 2.11
N TYR A 61 8.87 -1.51 1.08
CA TYR A 61 7.58 -2.20 1.23
C TYR A 61 7.71 -3.62 1.81
N HIS A 62 8.84 -4.29 1.56
CA HIS A 62 9.16 -5.61 2.09
C HIS A 62 10.04 -5.59 3.35
N SER A 63 10.17 -4.43 4.02
CA SER A 63 10.71 -4.37 5.39
C SER A 63 9.54 -4.39 6.37
N CYS A 64 9.48 -5.38 7.26
CA CYS A 64 8.30 -5.53 8.10
C CYS A 64 8.09 -4.32 9.02
N ALA A 65 6.83 -3.90 9.14
CA ALA A 65 6.41 -2.75 9.92
C ALA A 65 7.04 -1.41 9.46
N SER A 66 7.61 -1.34 8.26
CA SER A 66 8.02 -0.08 7.64
C SER A 66 6.81 0.85 7.47
N GLY A 67 7.01 2.15 7.56
CA GLY A 67 5.93 3.12 7.41
C GLY A 67 5.61 3.40 5.94
N PHE A 68 4.38 3.13 5.48
CA PHE A 68 3.97 3.44 4.09
C PHE A 68 4.31 4.87 3.67
N GLN A 69 3.93 5.87 4.46
CA GLN A 69 4.22 7.28 4.15
C GLN A 69 5.72 7.56 4.04
N LYS A 70 6.52 6.95 4.92
CA LYS A 70 7.97 7.06 4.88
C LYS A 70 8.55 6.45 3.59
N CYS A 71 8.08 5.26 3.19
CA CYS A 71 8.49 4.66 1.91
C CYS A 71 8.09 5.54 0.71
N GLU A 72 6.91 6.15 0.71
CA GLU A 72 6.48 7.07 -0.37
C GLU A 72 7.30 8.37 -0.41
N GLU A 73 7.64 8.93 0.75
CA GLU A 73 8.49 10.12 0.87
C GLU A 73 9.91 9.85 0.38
N ASP A 74 10.50 8.72 0.80
CA ASP A 74 11.83 8.30 0.38
C ASP A 74 11.88 8.02 -1.12
N PHE A 75 10.84 7.38 -1.67
CA PHE A 75 10.70 7.16 -3.10
C PHE A 75 10.62 8.47 -3.89
N THR A 76 9.75 9.40 -3.47
CA THR A 76 9.60 10.72 -4.11
C THR A 76 10.93 11.48 -4.11
N THR A 77 11.65 11.40 -3.00
CA THR A 77 12.96 12.05 -2.82
C THR A 77 14.00 11.44 -3.75
N CYS A 78 14.10 10.11 -3.77
CA CYS A 78 15.03 9.40 -4.65
C CYS A 78 14.79 9.74 -6.12
N LEU A 79 13.53 9.77 -6.58
CA LEU A 79 13.19 10.09 -7.96
C LEU A 79 13.65 11.51 -8.34
N ARG A 80 13.35 12.50 -7.48
CA ARG A 80 13.72 13.90 -7.70
C ARG A 80 15.25 14.06 -7.78
N GLU A 81 15.97 13.52 -6.80
CA GLU A 81 17.43 13.62 -6.73
C GLU A 81 18.12 12.88 -7.86
N SER A 82 17.54 11.76 -8.32
CA SER A 82 18.06 11.04 -9.47
C SER A 82 17.95 11.87 -10.75
N CYS A 83 16.85 12.59 -10.98
CA CYS A 83 16.74 13.51 -12.12
C CYS A 83 17.76 14.66 -12.02
N GLU A 84 17.84 15.31 -10.86
CA GLU A 84 18.73 16.46 -10.61
C GLU A 84 20.22 16.10 -10.74
N SER A 85 20.61 14.89 -10.36
CA SER A 85 22.00 14.42 -10.44
C SER A 85 22.39 13.85 -11.81
N THR A 86 21.43 13.43 -12.63
CA THR A 86 21.69 12.73 -13.90
C THR A 86 21.64 13.66 -15.11
N PHE A 87 20.79 14.69 -15.08
CA PHE A 87 20.52 15.53 -16.24
C PHE A 87 20.79 17.00 -15.97
N GLU A 88 21.31 17.70 -16.97
CA GLU A 88 21.49 19.16 -16.91
C GLU A 88 20.15 19.86 -16.65
N PRO A 89 20.08 20.79 -15.66
CA PRO A 89 18.86 21.50 -15.33
C PRO A 89 18.23 22.19 -16.55
N GLY A 90 16.93 21.96 -16.77
CA GLY A 90 16.21 22.57 -17.89
C GLY A 90 16.43 21.91 -19.25
N SER A 91 17.26 20.86 -19.32
CA SER A 91 17.35 20.04 -20.54
C SER A 91 16.03 19.30 -20.82
N GLN A 92 15.85 18.86 -22.07
CA GLN A 92 14.69 18.05 -22.43
C GLN A 92 14.60 16.78 -21.58
N LYS A 93 15.73 16.10 -21.33
CA LYS A 93 15.79 14.88 -20.51
C LYS A 93 15.49 15.15 -19.04
N ASP A 94 15.95 16.26 -18.47
CA ASP A 94 15.57 16.68 -17.10
C ASP A 94 14.04 16.88 -17.01
N THR A 95 13.44 17.55 -18.00
CA THR A 95 11.99 17.76 -18.06
C THR A 95 11.23 16.45 -18.17
N GLU A 96 11.66 15.52 -19.02
CA GLU A 96 11.08 14.18 -19.18
C GLU A 96 11.21 13.36 -17.89
N CYS A 97 12.38 13.39 -17.25
CA CYS A 97 12.63 12.73 -15.99
C CYS A 97 11.71 13.23 -14.88
N ARG A 98 11.61 14.55 -14.68
CA ARG A 98 10.73 15.15 -13.67
C ARG A 98 9.26 14.81 -13.89
N LYS A 99 8.81 14.77 -15.15
CA LYS A 99 7.44 14.35 -15.49
C LYS A 99 7.21 12.87 -15.16
N ALA A 100 8.14 12.00 -15.53
CA ALA A 100 8.07 10.58 -15.17
C ALA A 100 8.07 10.39 -13.65
N ALA A 101 8.96 11.05 -12.92
CA ALA A 101 9.04 11.03 -11.46
C ALA A 101 7.71 11.47 -10.80
N ALA A 102 7.11 12.55 -11.29
CA ALA A 102 5.81 13.02 -10.79
C ALA A 102 4.69 12.01 -11.06
N ALA A 103 4.66 11.43 -12.26
CA ALA A 103 3.67 10.41 -12.62
C ALA A 103 3.81 9.14 -11.77
N MET A 104 5.05 8.68 -11.53
CA MET A 104 5.34 7.55 -10.67
C MET A 104 4.92 7.82 -9.22
N THR A 105 5.28 8.96 -8.66
CA THR A 105 4.87 9.40 -7.31
C THR A 105 3.35 9.44 -7.17
N MET A 106 2.64 9.96 -8.18
CA MET A 106 1.19 9.97 -8.18
C MET A 106 0.62 8.54 -8.24
N GLY A 107 1.19 7.68 -9.09
CA GLY A 107 0.81 6.29 -9.21
C GLY A 107 0.90 5.53 -7.89
N THR A 108 2.04 5.61 -7.20
CA THR A 108 2.26 4.92 -5.92
C THR A 108 1.39 5.47 -4.80
N ARG A 109 1.11 6.78 -4.78
CA ARG A 109 0.15 7.34 -3.82
C ARG A 109 -1.28 6.84 -4.02
N MET A 110 -1.66 6.57 -5.27
CA MET A 110 -3.01 6.11 -5.60
C MET A 110 -3.21 4.59 -5.39
N SER A 111 -2.22 3.76 -5.76
CA SER A 111 -2.35 2.29 -5.74
C SER A 111 -1.42 1.59 -4.76
N GLY A 112 -0.41 2.28 -4.24
CA GLY A 112 0.69 1.72 -3.45
C GLY A 112 0.24 1.08 -2.15
N CYS A 113 -0.81 1.58 -1.50
CA CYS A 113 -1.32 1.01 -0.25
C CYS A 113 -1.61 -0.50 -0.35
N ARG A 114 -2.18 -0.93 -1.47
CA ARG A 114 -2.50 -2.33 -1.71
C ARG A 114 -1.25 -3.17 -1.91
N HIS A 115 -0.26 -2.62 -2.63
CA HIS A 115 1.03 -3.27 -2.87
C HIS A 115 1.85 -3.35 -1.57
N TYR A 116 1.87 -2.28 -0.78
CA TYR A 116 2.45 -2.24 0.55
C TYR A 116 1.81 -3.29 1.46
N GLN A 117 0.48 -3.36 1.56
CA GLN A 117 -0.19 -4.37 2.38
C GLN A 117 0.13 -5.80 1.94
N TYR A 118 0.25 -6.03 0.63
CA TYR A 118 0.65 -7.33 0.11
C TYR A 118 2.10 -7.66 0.47
N ALA A 119 3.05 -6.75 0.23
CA ALA A 119 4.45 -6.93 0.57
C ALA A 119 4.64 -7.17 2.07
N GLN A 120 3.96 -6.40 2.91
CA GLN A 120 3.97 -6.62 4.36
C GLN A 120 3.44 -7.99 4.73
N SER A 121 2.38 -8.49 4.07
CA SER A 121 1.85 -9.82 4.36
C SER A 121 2.79 -10.99 4.01
N THR A 122 3.86 -10.74 3.25
CA THR A 122 4.86 -11.77 2.94
C THR A 122 6.09 -11.71 3.85
N VAL A 123 6.33 -10.59 4.54
CA VAL A 123 7.52 -10.37 5.39
C VAL A 123 7.19 -10.17 6.87
N CYS A 124 5.90 -10.02 7.20
CA CYS A 124 5.41 -9.84 8.56
C CYS A 124 4.60 -11.04 9.05
N ASP A 125 4.79 -11.38 10.33
CA ASP A 125 4.03 -12.40 11.05
C ASP A 125 3.24 -11.79 12.22
N CYS A 126 2.02 -12.28 12.40
CA CYS A 126 1.12 -11.99 13.51
C CYS A 126 0.59 -13.28 14.17
N SER A 127 1.22 -14.44 13.95
CA SER A 127 0.79 -15.74 14.46
C SER A 127 0.61 -15.74 15.98
N GLN A 128 1.50 -15.05 16.69
CA GLN A 128 1.48 -14.90 18.16
C GLN A 128 0.46 -13.87 18.66
N HIS A 129 -0.16 -13.12 17.75
CA HIS A 129 -0.99 -11.95 18.03
C HIS A 129 -2.43 -12.08 17.48
N GLY A 130 -2.91 -13.32 17.37
CA GLY A 130 -4.26 -13.61 16.86
C GLY A 130 -4.45 -13.35 15.36
N GLY A 131 -3.35 -13.24 14.61
CA GLY A 131 -3.34 -13.00 13.17
C GLY A 131 -3.43 -11.53 12.77
N PRO A 132 -3.49 -11.23 11.46
CA PRO A 132 -3.55 -9.86 10.95
C PRO A 132 -4.86 -9.17 11.33
N ALA A 133 -4.80 -7.86 11.60
CA ALA A 133 -5.99 -7.06 11.88
C ALA A 133 -6.98 -7.12 10.71
N LYS A 134 -8.27 -7.28 11.02
CA LYS A 134 -9.33 -7.24 10.00
C LYS A 134 -9.56 -5.80 9.56
N PRO A 135 -9.70 -5.53 8.25
CA PRO A 135 -9.97 -4.17 7.79
C PRO A 135 -11.28 -3.66 8.37
N GLU A 136 -11.27 -2.44 8.91
CA GLU A 136 -12.41 -1.81 9.61
C GLU A 136 -13.70 -1.83 8.76
N ARG A 137 -13.57 -1.62 7.44
CA ARG A 137 -14.68 -1.68 6.49
C ARG A 137 -15.33 -3.06 6.42
N ALA A 138 -14.56 -4.14 6.54
CA ALA A 138 -15.08 -5.50 6.58
C ALA A 138 -15.82 -5.76 7.91
N GLU A 139 -15.30 -5.24 9.01
CA GLU A 139 -15.95 -5.32 10.33
C GLU A 139 -17.27 -4.53 10.35
N ARG A 140 -17.28 -3.30 9.83
CA ARG A 140 -18.51 -2.49 9.66
C ARG A 140 -19.55 -3.19 8.77
N ARG A 141 -19.12 -3.84 7.67
CA ARG A 141 -20.00 -4.66 6.82
C ARG A 141 -20.55 -5.89 7.55
N ARG A 142 -19.75 -6.54 8.39
CA ARG A 142 -20.23 -7.67 9.23
C ARG A 142 -21.25 -7.19 10.26
N ARG A 143 -20.97 -6.12 11.00
CA ARG A 143 -21.89 -5.53 11.99
C ARG A 143 -23.23 -5.14 11.37
N THR A 144 -23.22 -4.49 10.20
CA THR A 144 -24.45 -4.12 9.49
C THR A 144 -25.24 -5.33 8.98
N LYS A 145 -24.56 -6.36 8.43
CA LYS A 145 -25.21 -7.64 8.07
C LYS A 145 -25.85 -8.33 9.28
N SER A 146 -25.12 -8.42 10.40
CA SER A 146 -25.61 -9.01 11.65
C SER A 146 -26.81 -8.24 12.23
N ALA A 147 -26.78 -6.90 12.20
CA ALA A 147 -27.91 -6.07 12.61
C ALA A 147 -29.15 -6.28 11.72
N LYS A 148 -28.97 -6.38 10.40
CA LYS A 148 -30.05 -6.65 9.44
C LYS A 148 -30.65 -8.05 9.63
N ALA A 149 -29.83 -9.06 9.89
CA ALA A 149 -30.29 -10.41 10.20
C ALA A 149 -31.13 -10.44 11.48
N ARG A 150 -30.67 -9.80 12.56
CA ARG A 150 -31.42 -9.70 13.83
C ARG A 150 -32.78 -9.01 13.66
N ARG A 151 -32.86 -7.93 12.87
CA ARG A 151 -34.13 -7.26 12.57
C ARG A 151 -35.10 -8.16 11.80
N ARG A 152 -34.61 -8.94 10.82
CA ARG A 152 -35.43 -9.90 10.07
C ARG A 152 -35.98 -11.02 10.96
N SER A 153 -35.17 -11.59 11.85
CA SER A 153 -35.65 -12.60 12.81
C SER A 153 -36.70 -12.07 13.78
N ARG A 154 -36.56 -10.82 14.27
CA ARG A 154 -37.59 -10.19 15.13
C ARG A 154 -38.90 -9.98 14.39
N LYS A 155 -38.85 -9.50 13.14
CA LYS A 155 -40.05 -9.31 12.30
C LYS A 155 -40.73 -10.63 11.96
N GLY A 156 -39.95 -11.70 11.76
CA GLY A 156 -40.48 -13.05 11.54
C GLY A 156 -41.14 -13.66 12.78
N LYS A 157 -40.62 -13.39 13.99
CA LYS A 157 -41.26 -13.81 15.26
C LYS A 157 -42.56 -13.06 15.51
N ALA A 158 -42.57 -11.73 15.42
CA ALA A 158 -43.77 -10.92 15.63
C ALA A 158 -44.94 -11.35 14.71
N LYS A 159 -44.64 -11.69 13.45
CA LYS A 159 -45.64 -12.15 12.48
C LYS A 159 -46.17 -13.56 12.75
N ARG A 160 -45.52 -14.34 13.61
CA ARG A 160 -45.92 -15.71 14.00
C ARG A 160 -46.76 -15.72 15.28
N ASP A 161 -46.62 -14.69 16.12
CA ASP A 161 -47.38 -14.54 17.38
C ASP A 161 -48.72 -13.80 17.16
N GLU A 162 -48.99 -13.28 15.95
CA GLU A 162 -50.27 -12.69 15.52
C GLU A 162 -51.20 -13.68 14.79
N LEU A 163 -50.86 -14.98 14.73
CA LEU A 163 -51.68 -16.03 14.09
C LEU A 163 -52.21 -17.04 15.12
#